data_AF-A0A2N5A367-F1
#
_entry.id   AF-A0A2N5A367-F1
#
_cell.length_a   1.000
_cell.length_b   1.000
_cell.length_c   1.000
_cell.angle_alpha   90.00
_cell.angle_beta   90.00
_cell.angle_gamma   90.00
#
_symmetry.space_group_name_H-M   'P 1'
#
loop_
_entity.id
_entity.type
_entity.pdbx_description
1 polymer ?
#
loop_
_entity_poly.entity_id
_entity_poly.type
_entity_poly.pdbx_seq_one_letter_code
_entity_poly.pdbx_strand_id
1 'polypeptide(L)'
;GNLVPGVATRWQSNDNRVWTFTLRDDARWSDGTPVTAADFVYSWQRLVDPKTTSPFAWFAALAGIANAQNIIDGKAAPETLGVTAVDAHTLRVQLDKPLPWFSNLTASFAFYPVQKANVDSGANWTRPGSLVGNGAYVLKDRVVNEKLVVVPNTHYWDNAKTVIQQVT
;
A
#
# COMPACT_ATOMS: atom_id res chain seq x y z
N GLY A 1 -8.72 15.67 -8.54
CA GLY A 1 -8.00 14.40 -8.36
C GLY A 1 -8.88 13.25 -8.78
N ASN A 2 -9.05 13.08 -10.10
CA ASN A 2 -9.79 11.94 -10.63
C ASN A 2 -9.03 10.65 -10.31
N LEU A 3 -9.76 9.58 -10.01
CA LEU A 3 -9.15 8.28 -9.76
C LEU A 3 -8.60 7.71 -11.07
N VAL A 4 -7.33 7.28 -11.06
CA VAL A 4 -6.63 6.69 -12.20
C VAL A 4 -5.89 5.41 -11.76
N PRO A 5 -5.55 4.50 -12.69
CA PRO A 5 -4.79 3.29 -12.36
C PRO A 5 -3.46 3.58 -11.67
N GLY A 6 -3.22 2.85 -10.57
CA GLY A 6 -1.94 2.79 -9.86
C GLY A 6 -1.32 1.42 -10.06
N VAL A 7 -1.10 0.67 -8.97
CA VAL A 7 -0.78 -0.77 -9.05
C VAL A 7 -1.97 -1.55 -9.60
N ALA A 8 -3.19 -1.22 -9.16
CA ALA A 8 -4.41 -1.79 -9.74
C ALA A 8 -4.74 -1.14 -11.09
N THR A 9 -4.96 -1.96 -12.12
CA THR A 9 -5.42 -1.55 -13.45
C THR A 9 -6.94 -1.50 -13.53
N ARG A 10 -7.61 -2.26 -12.70
CA ARG A 10 -9.08 -2.36 -12.62
C ARG A 10 -9.52 -2.60 -11.19
N TRP A 11 -10.69 -2.06 -10.85
CA TRP A 11 -11.42 -2.36 -9.62
C TRP A 11 -12.91 -2.48 -9.95
N GLN A 12 -13.59 -3.38 -9.25
CA GLN A 12 -15.02 -3.57 -9.44
C GLN A 12 -15.70 -4.03 -8.15
N SER A 13 -16.98 -3.70 -8.04
CA SER A 13 -17.88 -4.19 -7.00
C SER A 13 -19.30 -4.24 -7.56
N ASN A 14 -20.03 -5.31 -7.28
CA ASN A 14 -21.43 -5.45 -7.69
C ASN A 14 -22.41 -4.93 -6.62
N ASP A 15 -21.97 -4.90 -5.36
CA ASP A 15 -22.79 -4.62 -4.18
C ASP A 15 -22.22 -3.50 -3.29
N ASN A 16 -21.09 -2.90 -3.72
CA ASN A 16 -20.28 -1.94 -2.98
C ASN A 16 -19.75 -2.46 -1.64
N ARG A 17 -19.86 -3.76 -1.34
CA ARG A 17 -19.37 -4.40 -0.11
C ARG A 17 -18.17 -5.30 -0.39
N VAL A 18 -18.16 -5.99 -1.52
CA VAL A 18 -17.03 -6.82 -1.96
C VAL A 18 -16.35 -6.13 -3.12
N TRP A 19 -15.10 -5.75 -2.93
CA TRP A 19 -14.28 -5.11 -3.96
C TRP A 19 -13.21 -6.07 -4.44
N THR A 20 -13.04 -6.15 -5.76
CA THR A 20 -11.96 -6.92 -6.39
C THR A 20 -11.10 -5.97 -7.20
N PHE A 21 -9.79 -5.97 -6.91
CA PHE A 21 -8.78 -5.21 -7.62
C PHE A 21 -7.90 -6.16 -8.43
N THR A 22 -7.73 -5.87 -9.71
CA THR A 22 -6.77 -6.53 -10.59
C THR A 22 -5.50 -5.70 -10.63
N LEU A 23 -4.38 -6.29 -10.22
CA LEU A 23 -3.06 -5.67 -10.20
C LEU A 23 -2.37 -5.88 -11.56
N ARG A 24 -1.52 -4.94 -11.96
CA ARG A 24 -0.68 -5.07 -13.15
C ARG A 24 0.42 -6.12 -12.95
N ASP A 25 0.75 -6.85 -14.01
CA ASP A 25 1.81 -7.87 -14.01
C ASP A 25 3.24 -7.27 -13.98
N ASP A 26 3.37 -5.99 -14.33
CA ASP A 26 4.63 -5.24 -14.43
C ASP A 26 4.91 -4.35 -13.21
N ALA A 27 4.11 -4.42 -12.15
CA ALA A 27 4.38 -3.67 -10.93
C ALA A 27 5.62 -4.23 -10.25
N ARG A 28 6.59 -3.37 -9.97
CA ARG A 28 7.84 -3.73 -9.30
C ARG A 28 8.13 -2.78 -8.14
N TRP A 29 8.77 -3.34 -7.12
CA TRP A 29 9.49 -2.61 -6.11
C TRP A 29 10.75 -2.00 -6.70
N SER A 30 11.35 -1.04 -5.99
CA SER A 30 12.57 -0.35 -6.43
C SER A 30 13.82 -1.24 -6.48
N ASP A 31 13.76 -2.44 -5.90
CA ASP A 31 14.79 -3.47 -6.02
C ASP A 31 14.54 -4.45 -7.19
N GLY A 32 13.47 -4.22 -7.97
CA GLY A 32 13.09 -5.04 -9.12
C GLY A 32 12.24 -6.26 -8.79
N THR A 33 11.92 -6.53 -7.51
CA THR A 33 11.01 -7.62 -7.13
C THR A 33 9.55 -7.29 -7.48
N PRO A 34 8.68 -8.29 -7.77
CA PRO A 34 7.28 -8.05 -8.12
C PRO A 34 6.46 -7.53 -6.93
N VAL A 35 5.54 -6.60 -7.22
CA VAL A 35 4.48 -6.21 -6.28
C VAL A 35 3.28 -7.11 -6.52
N THR A 36 2.76 -7.71 -5.45
CA THR A 36 1.68 -8.70 -5.51
C THR A 36 0.54 -8.34 -4.55
N ALA A 37 -0.59 -9.03 -4.66
CA ALA A 37 -1.72 -8.87 -3.73
C ALA A 37 -1.33 -9.23 -2.28
N ALA A 38 -0.35 -10.13 -2.09
CA ALA A 38 0.15 -10.48 -0.77
C ALA A 38 0.83 -9.30 -0.06
N ASP A 39 1.47 -8.39 -0.80
CA ASP A 39 2.06 -7.18 -0.24
C ASP A 39 0.98 -6.25 0.35
N PHE A 40 -0.18 -6.14 -0.31
CA PHE A 40 -1.30 -5.35 0.20
C PHE A 40 -1.93 -6.00 1.43
N VAL A 41 -2.12 -7.32 1.43
CA VAL A 41 -2.60 -8.07 2.60
C VAL A 41 -1.70 -7.80 3.80
N TYR A 42 -0.39 -8.02 3.64
CA TYR A 42 0.59 -7.76 4.70
C TYR A 42 0.53 -6.31 5.19
N SER A 43 0.52 -5.35 4.26
CA SER A 43 0.60 -3.93 4.58
C SER A 43 -0.64 -3.43 5.32
N TRP A 44 -1.83 -3.89 4.91
CA TRP A 44 -3.09 -3.46 5.54
C TRP A 44 -3.32 -4.15 6.88
N GLN A 45 -2.88 -5.40 7.03
CA GLN A 45 -2.84 -6.07 8.34
C GLN A 45 -1.89 -5.33 9.29
N ARG A 46 -0.69 -4.97 8.81
CA ARG A 46 0.27 -4.16 9.56
C ARG A 46 -0.29 -2.80 9.95
N LEU A 47 -1.08 -2.15 9.07
CA LEU A 47 -1.72 -0.85 9.35
C LEU A 47 -2.62 -0.92 10.59
N VAL A 48 -3.42 -1.98 10.73
CA VAL A 48 -4.39 -2.14 11.83
C VAL A 48 -3.81 -2.85 13.05
N ASP A 49 -2.68 -3.54 12.93
CA ASP A 49 -2.01 -4.19 14.06
C ASP A 49 -1.64 -3.16 15.15
N PRO A 50 -2.16 -3.30 16.38
CA PRO A 50 -1.83 -2.40 17.49
C PRO A 50 -0.32 -2.28 17.77
N LYS A 51 0.48 -3.32 17.44
CA LYS A 51 1.94 -3.31 17.58
C LYS A 51 2.62 -2.30 16.65
N THR A 52 2.00 -1.97 15.52
CA THR A 52 2.54 -0.98 14.58
C THR A 52 2.39 0.44 15.11
N THR A 53 1.42 0.70 16.02
CA THR A 53 1.12 2.03 16.57
C THR A 53 0.85 3.09 15.50
N SER A 54 0.20 2.69 14.39
CA SER A 54 -0.07 3.59 13.27
C SER A 54 -1.03 4.72 13.67
N PRO A 55 -0.69 6.00 13.45
CA PRO A 55 -1.59 7.12 13.69
C PRO A 55 -2.78 7.15 12.71
N PHE A 56 -2.73 6.33 11.66
CA PHE A 56 -3.79 6.20 10.64
C PHE A 56 -4.49 4.84 10.68
N ALA A 57 -4.32 4.03 11.75
CA ALA A 57 -5.03 2.74 11.87
C ALA A 57 -6.55 2.89 11.70
N TRP A 58 -7.12 3.96 12.29
CA TRP A 58 -8.54 4.32 12.19
C TRP A 58 -9.04 4.47 10.74
N PHE A 59 -8.15 4.75 9.77
CA PHE A 59 -8.52 4.92 8.37
C PHE A 59 -9.03 3.62 7.75
N ALA A 60 -8.54 2.46 8.20
CA ALA A 60 -9.05 1.15 7.78
C ALA A 60 -10.50 0.93 8.26
N ALA A 61 -10.81 1.33 9.48
CA ALA A 61 -12.17 1.29 10.02
C ALA A 61 -13.09 2.30 9.33
N LEU A 62 -12.61 3.51 9.02
CA LEU A 62 -13.34 4.48 8.20
C LEU A 62 -13.68 3.91 6.82
N ALA A 63 -12.71 3.26 6.18
CA ALA A 63 -12.88 2.59 4.90
C ALA A 63 -13.80 1.36 4.99
N GLY A 64 -14.24 0.98 6.19
CA GLY A 64 -15.20 -0.08 6.43
C GLY A 64 -14.65 -1.47 6.17
N ILE A 65 -13.32 -1.66 6.17
CA ILE A 65 -12.71 -2.97 5.95
C ILE A 65 -13.10 -3.89 7.10
N ALA A 66 -13.56 -5.10 6.77
CA ALA A 66 -14.10 -5.99 7.77
C ALA A 66 -13.11 -6.33 8.87
N ASN A 67 -13.59 -6.33 10.11
CA ASN A 67 -12.83 -6.53 11.35
C ASN A 67 -11.78 -5.46 11.68
N ALA A 68 -11.60 -4.39 10.89
CA ALA A 68 -10.56 -3.40 11.14
C ALA A 68 -10.61 -2.82 12.57
N GLN A 69 -11.79 -2.40 13.04
CA GLN A 69 -11.93 -1.84 14.40
C GLN A 69 -11.66 -2.87 15.49
N ASN A 70 -12.09 -4.12 15.31
CA ASN A 70 -11.85 -5.19 16.28
C ASN A 70 -10.35 -5.47 16.44
N ILE A 71 -9.58 -5.39 15.36
CA ILE A 71 -8.13 -5.57 15.40
C ILE A 71 -7.46 -4.38 16.09
N ILE A 72 -7.86 -3.15 15.74
CA ILE A 72 -7.35 -1.92 16.36
C ILE A 72 -7.60 -1.93 17.88
N ASP A 73 -8.77 -2.40 18.31
CA ASP A 73 -9.14 -2.55 19.72
C ASP A 73 -8.41 -3.71 20.43
N GLY A 74 -7.60 -4.51 19.72
CA GLY A 74 -6.93 -5.70 20.27
C GLY A 74 -7.86 -6.89 20.53
N LYS A 75 -9.07 -6.89 19.95
CA LYS A 75 -10.11 -7.93 20.12
C LYS A 75 -10.04 -9.03 19.06
N ALA A 76 -9.28 -8.84 17.99
CA ALA A 76 -9.09 -9.80 16.91
C ALA A 76 -7.65 -9.77 16.38
N ALA A 77 -7.22 -10.89 15.79
CA ALA A 77 -5.88 -10.99 15.21
C ALA A 77 -5.81 -10.28 13.83
N PRO A 78 -4.69 -9.64 13.46
CA PRO A 78 -4.55 -8.93 12.18
C PRO A 78 -4.93 -9.77 10.95
N GLU A 79 -4.68 -11.07 10.99
CA GLU A 79 -4.96 -12.02 9.92
C GLU A 79 -6.46 -12.15 9.60
N THR A 80 -7.34 -11.70 10.52
CA THR A 80 -8.80 -11.71 10.35
C THR A 80 -9.34 -10.49 9.60
N LEU A 81 -8.47 -9.54 9.22
CA LEU A 81 -8.85 -8.36 8.44
C LEU A 81 -9.48 -8.80 7.10
N GLY A 82 -10.52 -8.10 6.67
CA GLY A 82 -11.26 -8.34 5.42
C GLY A 82 -10.50 -8.05 4.13
N VAL A 83 -9.26 -8.53 4.00
CA VAL A 83 -8.40 -8.40 2.83
C VAL A 83 -7.78 -9.76 2.51
N THR A 84 -7.84 -10.16 1.24
CA THR A 84 -7.37 -11.47 0.80
C THR A 84 -6.71 -11.37 -0.56
N ALA A 85 -5.54 -11.98 -0.70
CA ALA A 85 -4.94 -12.26 -1.99
C ALA A 85 -5.58 -13.53 -2.56
N VAL A 86 -6.43 -13.39 -3.57
CA VAL A 86 -7.04 -14.56 -4.27
C VAL A 86 -5.96 -15.28 -5.08
N ASP A 87 -5.08 -14.50 -5.70
CA ASP A 87 -3.86 -14.92 -6.38
C ASP A 87 -2.85 -13.75 -6.33
N ALA A 88 -1.72 -13.86 -7.05
CA ALA A 88 -0.67 -12.83 -7.04
C ALA A 88 -1.14 -11.46 -7.56
N HIS A 89 -2.13 -11.41 -8.45
CA HIS A 89 -2.61 -10.19 -9.11
C HIS A 89 -4.08 -9.87 -8.82
N THR A 90 -4.72 -10.61 -7.91
CA THR A 90 -6.13 -10.37 -7.54
C THR A 90 -6.24 -10.13 -6.03
N LEU A 91 -6.52 -8.88 -5.65
CA LEU A 91 -6.82 -8.49 -4.28
C LEU A 91 -8.34 -8.40 -4.08
N ARG A 92 -8.87 -9.14 -3.10
CA ARG A 92 -10.27 -9.08 -2.68
C ARG A 92 -10.38 -8.39 -1.33
N VAL A 93 -11.29 -7.43 -1.22
CA VAL A 93 -11.58 -6.69 0.01
C VAL A 93 -13.05 -6.86 0.39
N GLN A 94 -13.30 -7.28 1.62
CA GLN A 94 -14.61 -7.37 2.23
C GLN A 94 -14.84 -6.16 3.13
N LEU A 95 -15.96 -5.47 2.93
CA LEU A 95 -16.40 -4.35 3.77
C LEU A 95 -17.59 -4.75 4.66
N ASP A 96 -17.71 -4.10 5.81
CA ASP A 96 -18.81 -4.30 6.77
C ASP A 96 -20.11 -3.62 6.33
N LYS A 97 -19.99 -2.63 5.44
CA LYS A 97 -21.08 -1.82 4.90
C LYS A 97 -20.83 -1.51 3.42
N PRO A 98 -21.88 -1.25 2.62
CA PRO A 98 -21.70 -0.80 1.25
C PRO A 98 -21.00 0.55 1.25
N LEU A 99 -19.92 0.67 0.48
CA LEU A 99 -19.15 1.90 0.35
C LEU A 99 -18.77 2.13 -1.12
N PRO A 100 -19.62 2.80 -1.91
CA PRO A 100 -19.41 2.98 -3.35
C PRO A 100 -18.12 3.71 -3.73
N TRP A 101 -17.56 4.51 -2.81
CA TRP A 101 -16.33 5.28 -3.03
C TRP A 101 -15.09 4.63 -2.39
N PHE A 102 -15.13 3.33 -2.04
CA PHE A 102 -13.98 2.63 -1.44
C PHE A 102 -12.71 2.76 -2.29
N SER A 103 -12.83 2.66 -3.62
CA SER A 103 -11.70 2.83 -4.55
C SER A 103 -11.04 4.21 -4.48
N ASN A 104 -11.78 5.25 -4.05
CA ASN A 104 -11.19 6.57 -3.84
C ASN A 104 -10.35 6.59 -2.56
N LEU A 105 -10.74 5.84 -1.53
CA LEU A 105 -10.02 5.75 -0.27
C LEU A 105 -8.69 5.01 -0.43
N THR A 106 -8.60 4.04 -1.34
CA THR A 106 -7.36 3.30 -1.62
C THR A 106 -6.24 4.17 -2.22
N ALA A 107 -6.54 5.40 -2.66
CA ALA A 107 -5.54 6.38 -3.07
C ALA A 107 -4.86 7.09 -1.88
N SER A 108 -5.31 6.87 -0.65
CA SER A 108 -4.67 7.39 0.57
C SER A 108 -3.36 6.66 0.86
N PHE A 109 -2.36 7.40 1.33
CA PHE A 109 -1.05 6.85 1.70
C PHE A 109 -1.13 5.77 2.79
N ALA A 110 -2.19 5.78 3.61
CA ALA A 110 -2.40 4.74 4.64
C ALA A 110 -2.53 3.34 4.02
N PHE A 111 -2.96 3.24 2.76
CA PHE A 111 -3.12 1.97 2.04
C PHE A 111 -2.00 1.67 1.05
N TYR A 112 -0.92 2.46 1.03
CA TYR A 112 0.25 2.13 0.21
C TYR A 112 0.92 0.87 0.73
N PRO A 113 1.31 -0.07 -0.15
CA PRO A 113 1.97 -1.28 0.27
C PRO A 113 3.40 -0.97 0.75
N VAL A 114 3.89 -1.80 1.66
CA VAL A 114 5.29 -1.88 2.09
C VAL A 114 5.82 -3.29 1.81
N GLN A 115 7.08 -3.40 1.42
CA GLN A 115 7.70 -4.69 1.15
C GLN A 115 8.08 -5.37 2.48
N LYS A 116 7.54 -6.57 2.74
CA LYS A 116 7.76 -7.30 4.00
C LYS A 116 9.25 -7.52 4.31
N ALA A 117 10.03 -7.96 3.32
CA ALA A 117 11.47 -8.21 3.50
C ALA A 117 12.22 -6.95 3.93
N ASN A 118 11.88 -5.78 3.35
CA ASN A 118 12.47 -4.51 3.75
C ASN A 118 12.07 -4.10 5.17
N VAL A 119 10.78 -4.19 5.53
CA VAL A 119 10.32 -3.87 6.88
C VAL A 119 10.97 -4.77 7.94
N ASP A 120 11.11 -6.06 7.64
CA ASP A 120 11.70 -7.04 8.53
C ASP A 120 13.22 -6.87 8.68
N SER A 121 13.87 -6.05 7.83
CA SER A 121 15.30 -5.73 7.98
C SER A 121 15.60 -4.84 9.19
N GLY A 122 14.57 -4.36 9.90
CA GLY A 122 14.68 -3.69 11.19
C GLY A 122 14.36 -2.20 11.13
N ALA A 123 14.54 -1.50 12.26
CA ALA A 123 14.05 -0.13 12.48
C ALA A 123 14.54 0.92 11.47
N ASN A 124 15.65 0.64 10.77
CA ASN A 124 16.27 1.56 9.82
C ASN A 124 15.84 1.34 8.36
N TRP A 125 14.84 0.49 8.10
CA TRP A 125 14.37 0.19 6.75
C TRP A 125 13.97 1.42 5.93
N THR A 126 13.64 2.55 6.58
CA THR A 126 13.27 3.81 5.91
C THR A 126 14.44 4.75 5.61
N ARG A 127 15.68 4.37 5.92
CA ARG A 127 16.86 5.20 5.63
C ARG A 127 17.13 5.28 4.12
N PRO A 128 17.79 6.36 3.65
CA PRO A 128 18.31 6.41 2.29
C PRO A 128 19.15 5.17 1.96
N GLY A 129 18.94 4.59 0.78
CA GLY A 129 19.59 3.34 0.36
C GLY A 129 19.02 2.05 0.99
N SER A 130 18.13 2.15 1.98
CA SER A 130 17.43 0.98 2.56
C SER A 130 15.94 0.93 2.21
N LEU A 131 15.30 2.09 2.01
CA LEU A 131 13.87 2.16 1.69
C LEU A 131 13.57 1.52 0.34
N VAL A 132 12.79 0.45 0.34
CA VAL A 132 12.23 -0.18 -0.85
C VAL A 132 10.78 0.26 -1.02
N GLY A 133 10.51 0.98 -2.10
CA GLY A 133 9.18 1.49 -2.45
C GLY A 133 8.76 1.08 -3.86
N ASN A 134 7.48 1.23 -4.19
CA ASN A 134 6.93 0.89 -5.51
C ASN A 134 6.44 2.12 -6.31
N GLY A 135 6.79 3.32 -5.83
CA GLY A 135 6.44 4.58 -6.49
C GLY A 135 7.42 4.95 -7.62
N ALA A 136 7.17 6.12 -8.23
CA ALA A 136 7.98 6.67 -9.32
C ALA A 136 9.40 7.10 -8.91
N TYR A 137 9.68 7.20 -7.61
CA TYR A 137 10.94 7.69 -7.06
C TYR A 137 11.44 6.81 -5.93
N VAL A 138 12.77 6.82 -5.72
CA VAL A 138 13.48 6.20 -4.60
C VAL A 138 14.16 7.26 -3.74
N LEU A 139 14.26 6.99 -2.43
CA LEU A 139 14.97 7.86 -1.49
C LEU A 139 16.49 7.73 -1.65
N LYS A 140 17.12 8.77 -2.21
CA LYS A 140 18.56 8.82 -2.46
C LYS A 140 19.34 9.37 -1.27
N ASP A 141 18.86 10.46 -0.68
CA ASP A 141 19.56 11.14 0.41
C ASP A 141 18.57 11.79 1.39
N ARG A 142 18.99 11.93 2.64
CA ARG A 142 18.23 12.63 3.68
C ARG A 142 19.19 13.24 4.67
N VAL A 143 19.09 14.56 4.82
CA VAL A 143 19.75 15.30 5.89
C VAL A 143 18.65 15.87 6.79
N VAL A 144 18.61 15.41 8.04
CA VAL A 144 17.55 15.79 8.99
C VAL A 144 17.56 17.30 9.19
N ASN A 145 16.38 17.92 9.12
CA ASN A 145 16.17 19.37 9.17
C ASN A 145 16.74 20.17 7.98
N GLU A 146 17.21 19.51 6.92
CA GLU A 146 17.74 20.19 5.73
C GLU A 146 17.02 19.77 4.44
N LYS A 147 17.09 18.49 4.05
CA LYS A 147 16.59 18.05 2.73
C LYS A 147 16.25 16.57 2.64
N LEU A 148 15.45 16.21 1.63
CA LEU A 148 15.15 14.86 1.19
C LEU A 148 15.37 14.80 -0.33
N VAL A 149 16.35 14.02 -0.79
CA VAL A 149 16.60 13.88 -2.23
C VAL A 149 16.01 12.57 -2.72
N VAL A 150 15.21 12.63 -3.77
CA VAL A 150 14.66 11.45 -4.45
C VAL A 150 15.02 11.48 -5.94
N VAL A 151 15.25 10.30 -6.51
CA VAL A 151 15.55 10.10 -7.94
C VAL A 151 14.62 9.05 -8.54
N PRO A 152 14.40 9.03 -9.87
CA PRO A 152 13.49 8.09 -10.49
C PRO A 152 13.76 6.63 -10.09
N ASN A 153 12.68 5.92 -9.80
CA ASN A 153 12.69 4.47 -9.70
C ASN A 153 12.60 3.90 -11.12
N THR A 154 13.70 3.36 -11.63
CA THR A 154 13.75 2.80 -12.99
C THR A 154 12.86 1.57 -13.19
N HIS A 155 12.44 0.92 -12.10
CA HIS A 155 11.51 -0.20 -12.10
C HIS A 155 10.04 0.21 -12.00
N TYR A 156 9.75 1.51 -11.83
CA TYR A 156 8.37 1.97 -11.80
C TYR A 156 7.67 1.69 -13.13
N TRP A 157 6.45 1.16 -13.07
CA TRP A 157 5.71 0.72 -14.26
C TRP A 157 5.50 1.83 -15.30
N ASP A 158 5.40 3.09 -14.88
CA ASP A 158 5.26 4.25 -15.78
C ASP A 158 6.53 5.11 -15.87
N ASN A 159 7.71 4.55 -15.56
CA ASN A 159 8.97 5.29 -15.56
C ASN A 159 9.28 5.95 -16.92
N ALA A 160 8.80 5.38 -18.04
CA ALA A 160 8.92 5.98 -19.36
C ALA A 160 8.28 7.38 -19.47
N LYS A 161 7.35 7.72 -18.57
CA LYS A 161 6.72 9.05 -18.46
C LYS A 161 7.29 9.91 -17.34
N THR A 162 8.23 9.41 -16.55
CA THR A 162 8.88 10.17 -15.48
C THR A 162 9.91 11.13 -16.09
N VAL A 163 9.58 12.43 -16.07
CA VAL A 163 10.43 13.49 -16.65
C VAL A 163 11.47 14.01 -15.66
N ILE A 164 11.05 14.29 -14.42
CA ILE A 164 11.90 14.95 -13.42
C ILE A 164 12.91 13.94 -12.86
N GLN A 165 14.20 14.19 -13.10
CA GLN A 165 15.29 13.27 -12.77
C GLN A 165 15.80 13.41 -11.32
N GLN A 166 15.40 14.47 -10.61
CA GLN A 166 15.69 14.64 -9.19
C GLN A 166 14.70 15.63 -8.56
N VAL A 167 14.27 15.35 -7.34
CA VAL A 167 13.52 16.28 -6.48
C VAL A 167 14.28 16.39 -5.16
N THR A 168 14.39 17.61 -4.62
CA THR A 168 15.04 17.94 -3.34
C THR A 168 14.04 18.68 -2.45
#